data_AF-A0A4Q4W265-F1
#
_entry.id   AF-A0A4Q4W265-F1
#
_cell.length_a   1.000
_cell.length_b   1.000
_cell.length_c   1.000
_cell.angle_alpha   90.00
_cell.angle_beta   90.00
_cell.angle_gamma   90.00
#
_symmetry.space_group_name_H-M   'P 1'
#
loop_
_entity.id
_entity.type
_entity.pdbx_description
1 polymer ?
#
loop_
_entity_poly.entity_id
_entity_poly.type
_entity_poly.pdbx_seq_one_letter_code
_entity_poly.pdbx_strand_id
1 'polypeptide(L)'
;MLDRLRTALGRLWRPGTPRDESDQAATPQPESLYEEMHRDPDTQGSHQPVPASVEEPVGNGDPSSGRASPPAPLQTYAINARGMAVVAALFHDAGGERRAPLLSWGDFKAMMESLGFELRNGGGSRRTFVPRTAARERGWRRTTHFHQPRVEVPVRTARAWGRQLAEAYGWSFDTFVRR
;
A
#
# COMPACT_ATOMS: atom_id res chain seq x y z
N MET A 1 60.48 18.08 13.88
CA MET A 1 60.20 18.91 15.08
C MET A 1 58.69 19.04 15.18
N LEU A 2 57.95 17.96 15.42
CA LEU A 2 57.63 17.32 16.70
C LEU A 2 57.13 18.28 17.80
N ASP A 3 55.90 17.95 18.21
CA ASP A 3 55.23 18.15 19.49
C ASP A 3 54.75 19.54 19.91
N ARG A 4 53.42 19.71 19.86
CA ARG A 4 52.59 19.97 21.05
C ARG A 4 51.20 19.37 20.87
N LEU A 5 50.80 18.45 21.74
CA LEU A 5 49.76 18.68 22.75
C LEU A 5 49.53 17.42 23.60
N ARG A 6 49.63 17.62 24.91
CA ARG A 6 49.34 16.67 25.98
C ARG A 6 47.84 16.69 26.25
N THR A 7 47.28 15.53 26.63
CA THR A 7 46.42 15.28 27.82
C THR A 7 45.18 14.43 27.53
N ALA A 8 45.16 13.24 28.15
CA ALA A 8 44.06 12.60 28.92
C ALA A 8 44.22 11.06 28.80
N LEU A 9 44.77 10.36 29.79
CA LEU A 9 44.02 9.72 30.90
C LEU A 9 42.71 9.11 30.36
N GLY A 10 42.59 7.82 30.11
CA GLY A 10 42.92 6.71 30.99
C GLY A 10 41.62 5.98 31.31
N ARG A 11 41.35 4.87 30.62
CA ARG A 11 40.44 3.82 31.09
C ARG A 11 40.81 2.50 30.40
N LEU A 12 41.41 1.66 31.23
CA LEU A 12 41.94 0.33 30.95
C LEU A 12 40.75 -0.64 30.82
N TRP A 13 40.51 -1.17 29.63
CA TRP A 13 39.66 -2.35 29.44
C TRP A 13 40.58 -3.54 29.17
N ARG A 14 40.58 -4.52 30.07
CA ARG A 14 41.25 -5.81 29.88
C ARG A 14 40.21 -6.87 29.50
N PRO A 15 40.50 -7.77 28.55
CA PRO A 15 39.64 -8.88 28.20
C PRO A 15 39.82 -10.04 29.19
N GLY A 16 38.73 -10.72 29.53
CA GLY A 16 38.74 -11.99 30.25
C GLY A 16 37.79 -12.97 29.56
N THR A 17 38.33 -14.12 29.15
CA THR A 17 37.61 -15.32 28.71
C THR A 17 37.75 -16.41 29.79
N PRO A 18 37.17 -17.61 29.61
CA PRO A 18 35.79 -18.00 29.88
C PRO A 18 35.71 -18.96 31.09
N ARG A 19 34.52 -19.22 31.64
CA ARG A 19 34.30 -20.44 32.42
C ARG A 19 32.86 -20.94 32.28
N ASP A 20 32.85 -22.23 32.01
CA ASP A 20 31.75 -23.18 31.85
C ASP A 20 30.86 -23.30 33.10
N GLU A 21 29.67 -23.85 32.84
CA GLU A 21 28.92 -24.77 33.70
C GLU A 21 27.57 -24.26 34.26
N SER A 22 26.53 -24.75 33.57
CA SER A 22 25.25 -25.25 34.12
C SER A 22 24.34 -24.30 34.89
N ASP A 23 23.32 -23.79 34.19
CA ASP A 23 21.97 -23.82 34.75
C ASP A 23 20.94 -24.13 33.65
N GLN A 24 20.19 -25.21 33.86
CA GLN A 24 19.14 -25.70 32.99
C GLN A 24 17.93 -24.77 33.06
N ALA A 25 17.62 -24.10 31.96
CA ALA A 25 16.29 -23.56 31.71
C ALA A 25 15.79 -24.11 30.37
N ALA A 26 15.03 -25.21 30.45
CA ALA A 26 14.34 -25.80 29.32
C ALA A 26 13.43 -24.75 28.65
N THR A 27 13.77 -24.36 27.43
CA THR A 27 12.89 -23.60 26.55
C THR A 27 12.07 -24.61 25.74
N PRO A 28 10.74 -24.65 25.87
CA PRO A 28 9.93 -25.47 24.99
C PRO A 28 9.93 -24.84 23.58
N GLN A 29 10.41 -25.62 22.61
CA GLN A 29 10.28 -25.36 21.17
C GLN A 29 8.80 -25.53 20.76
N PRO A 30 8.16 -24.57 20.07
CA PRO A 30 6.94 -24.85 19.32
C PRO A 30 7.29 -25.13 17.85
N GLU A 31 8.03 -26.20 17.58
CA GLU A 31 8.07 -26.81 16.25
C GLU A 31 7.03 -27.92 16.17
N SER A 32 5.76 -27.55 15.97
CA SER A 32 4.73 -28.52 15.58
C SER A 32 3.44 -27.93 14.98
N LEU A 33 3.42 -26.67 14.51
CA LEU A 33 2.17 -26.02 14.10
C LEU A 33 2.13 -25.54 12.64
N TYR A 34 2.97 -26.11 11.76
CA TYR A 34 2.91 -25.85 10.31
C TYR A 34 2.43 -27.06 9.49
N GLU A 35 2.10 -28.19 10.11
CA GLU A 35 1.82 -29.44 9.39
C GLU A 35 0.37 -29.93 9.52
N GLU A 36 -0.59 -29.09 9.91
CA GLU A 36 -1.99 -29.53 10.06
C GLU A 36 -3.02 -28.46 9.67
N MET A 37 -2.95 -27.96 8.44
CA MET A 37 -4.08 -27.23 7.84
C MET A 37 -4.20 -27.45 6.33
N HIS A 38 -3.90 -28.68 5.89
CA HIS A 38 -4.19 -29.17 4.55
C HIS A 38 -5.13 -30.38 4.63
N ARG A 39 -6.41 -30.16 4.97
CA ARG A 39 -7.53 -31.05 4.60
C ARG A 39 -8.85 -30.28 4.62
N ASP A 40 -9.33 -29.90 3.44
CA ASP A 40 -10.77 -29.98 3.16
C ASP A 40 -11.06 -31.44 2.78
N PRO A 41 -12.11 -32.05 3.34
CA PRO A 41 -13.14 -32.55 2.45
C PRO A 41 -14.57 -32.26 2.92
N ASP A 42 -15.43 -32.15 1.92
CA ASP A 42 -16.86 -31.86 1.95
C ASP A 42 -17.67 -32.60 3.02
N THR A 43 -18.67 -31.92 3.58
CA THR A 43 -19.85 -32.61 4.13
C THR A 43 -21.14 -31.85 3.81
N GLN A 44 -21.84 -32.47 2.87
CA GLN A 44 -23.22 -32.34 2.44
C GLN A 44 -24.22 -32.20 3.61
N GLY A 45 -24.98 -31.10 3.62
CA GLY A 45 -26.05 -30.82 4.59
C GLY A 45 -27.31 -30.30 3.87
N SER A 46 -28.18 -31.24 3.53
CA SER A 46 -29.62 -31.16 3.25
C SER A 46 -30.29 -29.77 3.15
N HIS A 47 -30.72 -29.40 1.95
CA HIS A 47 -31.89 -28.54 1.75
C HIS A 47 -32.96 -29.32 1.00
N GLN A 48 -34.05 -29.59 1.70
CA GLN A 48 -35.29 -30.16 1.17
C GLN A 48 -36.01 -29.09 0.31
N PRO A 49 -36.55 -29.41 -0.87
CA PRO A 49 -37.43 -28.50 -1.60
C PRO A 49 -38.86 -28.64 -1.08
N VAL A 50 -39.47 -27.53 -0.66
CA VAL A 50 -40.92 -27.40 -0.43
C VAL A 50 -41.59 -26.76 -1.66
N PRO A 51 -42.87 -27.07 -1.92
CA PRO A 51 -43.42 -27.17 -3.27
C PRO A 51 -43.94 -25.84 -3.84
N ALA A 52 -44.10 -25.86 -5.16
CA ALA A 52 -44.73 -24.89 -6.03
C ALA A 52 -45.84 -24.05 -5.37
N SER A 53 -45.64 -22.73 -5.35
CA SER A 53 -46.73 -21.76 -5.42
C SER A 53 -46.56 -21.00 -6.72
N VAL A 54 -47.43 -21.36 -7.66
CA VAL A 54 -47.69 -20.65 -8.89
C VAL A 54 -48.38 -19.35 -8.51
N GLU A 55 -47.71 -18.21 -8.67
CA GLU A 55 -48.39 -16.92 -8.90
C GLU A 55 -47.59 -16.12 -9.91
N GLU A 56 -48.03 -16.24 -11.17
CA GLU A 56 -47.84 -15.24 -12.21
C GLU A 56 -48.42 -13.90 -11.73
N PRO A 57 -47.76 -12.78 -12.03
CA PRO A 57 -48.50 -11.60 -12.46
C PRO A 57 -48.17 -11.31 -13.92
N VAL A 58 -49.15 -11.54 -14.78
CA VAL A 58 -49.33 -10.79 -16.02
C VAL A 58 -49.24 -9.31 -15.68
N GLY A 59 -48.14 -8.71 -16.09
CA GLY A 59 -47.89 -7.28 -16.01
C GLY A 59 -47.26 -6.84 -17.31
N ASN A 60 -48.10 -6.49 -18.29
CA ASN A 60 -47.69 -5.86 -19.53
C ASN A 60 -46.89 -4.59 -19.22
N GLY A 61 -45.56 -4.67 -19.32
CA GLY A 61 -44.64 -3.56 -19.19
C GLY A 61 -43.70 -3.54 -20.39
N ASP A 62 -43.96 -2.58 -21.28
CA ASP A 62 -43.12 -2.06 -22.37
C ASP A 62 -41.62 -2.45 -22.32
N PRO A 63 -41.03 -3.06 -23.38
CA PRO A 63 -39.59 -3.34 -23.42
C PRO A 63 -38.73 -2.12 -23.78
N SER A 64 -39.25 -0.90 -23.67
CA SER A 64 -38.52 0.30 -24.06
C SER A 64 -37.83 0.98 -22.88
N SER A 65 -36.51 1.00 -22.98
CA SER A 65 -35.58 1.92 -22.31
C SER A 65 -35.21 1.61 -20.86
N GLY A 66 -34.55 0.47 -20.67
CA GLY A 66 -33.40 0.37 -19.77
C GLY A 66 -32.22 1.22 -20.28
N ARG A 67 -32.44 2.51 -20.55
CA ARG A 67 -31.36 3.45 -20.85
C ARG A 67 -30.67 3.73 -19.52
N ALA A 68 -29.70 2.89 -19.18
CA ALA A 68 -28.75 3.19 -18.12
C ALA A 68 -28.26 4.63 -18.36
N SER A 69 -28.55 5.52 -17.42
CA SER A 69 -28.03 6.87 -17.46
C SER A 69 -26.52 6.80 -17.70
N PRO A 70 -25.94 7.65 -18.57
CA PRO A 70 -24.51 7.69 -18.74
C PRO A 70 -23.85 7.77 -17.35
N PRO A 71 -22.82 6.96 -17.06
CA PRO A 71 -22.14 7.05 -15.78
C PRO A 71 -21.72 8.50 -15.58
N ALA A 72 -21.99 9.04 -14.39
CA ALA A 72 -21.56 10.39 -14.04
C ALA A 72 -20.07 10.54 -14.38
N PRO A 73 -19.64 11.68 -14.93
CA PRO A 73 -18.26 11.87 -15.36
C PRO A 73 -17.33 11.58 -14.18
N LEU A 74 -16.42 10.61 -14.37
CA LEU A 74 -15.42 10.28 -13.37
C LEU A 74 -14.58 11.53 -13.13
N GLN A 75 -14.51 11.96 -11.87
CA GLN A 75 -13.70 13.11 -11.49
C GLN A 75 -12.23 12.79 -11.78
N THR A 76 -11.65 13.47 -12.78
CA THR A 76 -10.25 13.32 -13.16
C THR A 76 -9.40 14.48 -12.63
N TYR A 77 -8.14 14.20 -12.34
CA TYR A 77 -7.19 15.18 -11.82
C TYR A 77 -5.99 15.33 -12.77
N ALA A 78 -5.78 16.55 -13.24
CA ALA A 78 -4.70 16.90 -14.15
C ALA A 78 -3.33 16.90 -13.44
N ILE A 79 -2.39 16.09 -13.94
CA ILE A 79 -1.00 16.03 -13.47
C ILE A 79 -0.01 16.12 -14.64
N ASN A 80 1.23 16.53 -14.37
CA ASN A 80 2.25 16.64 -15.41
C ASN A 80 2.73 15.24 -15.90
N ALA A 81 3.53 15.21 -16.97
CA ALA A 81 4.04 13.97 -17.56
C ALA A 81 4.82 13.10 -16.55
N ARG A 82 5.57 13.73 -15.63
CA ARG A 82 6.33 13.04 -14.58
C ARG A 82 5.40 12.38 -13.56
N GLY A 83 4.32 13.07 -13.17
CA GLY A 83 3.25 12.52 -12.34
C GLY A 83 2.55 11.36 -13.03
N MET A 84 2.27 11.43 -14.33
CA MET A 84 1.67 10.30 -15.06
C MET A 84 2.58 9.07 -15.10
N ALA A 85 3.90 9.25 -15.17
CA ALA A 85 4.84 8.13 -15.04
C ALA A 85 4.77 7.49 -13.65
N VAL A 86 4.60 8.29 -12.59
CA VAL A 86 4.36 7.80 -11.23
C VAL A 86 3.04 7.03 -11.15
N VAL A 87 1.95 7.57 -11.71
CA VAL A 87 0.64 6.89 -11.76
C VAL A 87 0.74 5.55 -12.47
N ALA A 88 1.44 5.47 -13.60
CA ALA A 88 1.68 4.21 -14.32
C ALA A 88 2.49 3.19 -13.50
N ALA A 89 3.41 3.66 -12.64
CA ALA A 89 4.18 2.81 -11.73
C ALA A 89 3.39 2.35 -10.49
N LEU A 90 2.41 3.14 -10.04
CA LEU A 90 1.55 2.83 -8.89
C LEU A 90 0.38 1.93 -9.28
N PHE A 91 -0.34 2.25 -10.36
CA PHE A 91 -1.56 1.54 -10.78
C PHE A 91 -1.35 0.75 -12.07
N HIS A 92 -1.97 -0.43 -12.15
CA HIS A 92 -1.92 -1.23 -13.36
C HIS A 92 -2.65 -0.49 -14.49
N ASP A 93 -1.99 -0.33 -15.63
CA ASP A 93 -2.62 0.15 -16.86
C ASP A 93 -3.20 -1.06 -17.59
N ALA A 94 -4.53 -1.17 -17.64
CA ALA A 94 -5.20 -2.28 -18.31
C ALA A 94 -5.04 -2.25 -19.84
N GLY A 95 -4.66 -1.10 -20.42
CA GLY A 95 -4.55 -0.90 -21.87
C GLY A 95 -3.11 -0.92 -22.42
N GLY A 96 -2.10 -1.14 -21.59
CA GLY A 96 -0.71 -0.88 -21.98
C GLY A 96 0.29 -2.00 -21.74
N GLU A 97 0.93 -2.46 -22.82
CA GLU A 97 2.20 -3.21 -22.86
C GLU A 97 3.41 -2.47 -22.23
N ARG A 98 3.19 -1.38 -21.50
CA ARG A 98 4.28 -0.58 -20.94
C ARG A 98 4.80 -1.21 -19.67
N ARG A 99 6.04 -1.70 -19.74
CA ARG A 99 6.84 -2.01 -18.55
C ARG A 99 6.80 -0.81 -17.60
N ALA A 100 6.25 -1.01 -16.42
CA ALA A 100 6.16 0.03 -15.41
C ALA A 100 7.58 0.57 -15.11
N PRO A 101 7.81 1.89 -15.24
CA PRO A 101 9.11 2.46 -14.96
C PRO A 101 9.47 2.28 -13.48
N LEU A 102 10.76 2.19 -13.17
CA LEU A 102 11.25 2.30 -11.80
C LEU A 102 10.78 3.63 -11.21
N LEU A 103 10.17 3.56 -10.03
CA LEU A 103 9.60 4.74 -9.40
C LEU A 103 10.66 5.45 -8.56
N SER A 104 10.96 6.69 -8.94
CA SER A 104 11.77 7.61 -8.13
C SER A 104 10.96 8.12 -6.94
N TRP A 105 11.57 8.08 -5.74
CA TRP A 105 10.97 8.68 -4.54
C TRP A 105 10.75 10.19 -4.69
N GLY A 106 11.65 10.89 -5.39
CA GLY A 106 11.53 12.33 -5.65
C GLY A 106 10.27 12.65 -6.45
N ASP A 107 9.98 11.82 -7.44
CA ASP A 107 8.84 11.99 -8.36
C ASP A 107 7.54 11.72 -7.63
N PHE A 108 7.53 10.66 -6.82
CA PHE A 108 6.40 10.33 -5.96
C PHE A 108 6.06 11.49 -5.00
N LYS A 109 7.07 12.06 -4.33
CA LYS A 109 6.87 13.23 -3.46
C LYS A 109 6.30 14.41 -4.21
N ALA A 110 6.93 14.79 -5.33
CA ALA A 110 6.51 15.93 -6.12
C ALA A 110 5.08 15.78 -6.64
N MET A 111 4.68 14.56 -7.03
CA MET A 111 3.31 14.25 -7.40
C MET A 111 2.36 14.47 -6.22
N MET A 112 2.63 13.86 -5.06
CA MET A 112 1.78 14.00 -3.86
C MET A 112 1.66 15.47 -3.41
N GLU A 113 2.75 16.23 -3.46
CA GLU A 113 2.74 17.67 -3.14
C GLU A 113 1.89 18.48 -4.13
N SER A 114 1.99 18.18 -5.43
CA SER A 114 1.14 18.81 -6.45
C SER A 114 -0.35 18.48 -6.28
N LEU A 115 -0.65 17.33 -5.68
CA LEU A 115 -2.01 16.91 -5.33
C LEU A 115 -2.51 17.51 -4.01
N GLY A 116 -1.71 18.35 -3.35
CA GLY A 116 -2.09 19.08 -2.14
C GLY A 116 -1.74 18.36 -0.84
N PHE A 117 -0.85 17.37 -0.89
CA PHE A 117 -0.35 16.71 0.32
C PHE A 117 0.93 17.38 0.84
N GLU A 118 1.10 17.40 2.15
CA GLU A 118 2.32 17.81 2.83
C GLU A 118 3.13 16.57 3.22
N LEU A 119 4.40 16.53 2.84
CA LEU A 119 5.33 15.55 3.38
C LEU A 119 5.79 15.97 4.77
N ARG A 120 5.57 15.10 5.76
CA ARG A 120 6.12 15.21 7.11
C ARG A 120 7.07 14.06 7.38
N ASN A 121 8.18 14.38 8.04
CA ASN A 121 9.12 13.38 8.51
C ASN A 121 8.51 12.63 9.69
N GLY A 122 8.44 11.30 9.59
CA GLY A 122 8.27 10.43 10.74
C GLY A 122 9.63 9.98 11.27
N GLY A 123 9.64 9.24 12.39
CA GLY A 123 10.86 8.60 12.88
C GLY A 123 11.50 7.69 11.81
N GLY A 124 12.81 7.78 11.64
CA GLY A 124 13.58 6.94 10.72
C GLY A 124 13.25 7.16 9.23
N SER A 125 13.04 6.06 8.50
CA SER A 125 12.69 6.08 7.06
C SER A 125 11.20 6.29 6.80
N ARG A 126 10.37 6.40 7.85
CA ARG A 126 8.93 6.62 7.69
C ARG A 126 8.66 8.05 7.23
N ARG A 127 7.81 8.18 6.24
CA ARG A 127 7.38 9.45 5.65
C ARG A 127 5.87 9.49 5.63
N THR A 128 5.32 10.63 6.03
CA THR A 128 3.88 10.81 6.23
C THR A 128 3.36 11.86 5.28
N PHE A 129 2.36 11.54 4.47
CA PHE A 129 1.66 12.52 3.64
C PHE A 129 0.36 12.93 4.32
N VAL A 130 0.28 14.20 4.69
CA VAL A 130 -0.89 14.80 5.35
C VAL A 130 -1.64 15.66 4.35
N PRO A 131 -2.95 15.49 4.17
CA PRO A 131 -3.71 16.32 3.24
C PRO A 131 -3.79 17.78 3.74
N ARG A 132 -3.38 18.73 2.89
CA ARG A 132 -3.63 20.17 3.07
C ARG A 132 -5.01 20.55 2.54
N THR A 133 -5.34 21.84 2.57
CA THR A 133 -6.62 22.40 2.13
C THR A 133 -7.05 21.90 0.75
N ALA A 134 -6.18 22.01 -0.26
CA ALA A 134 -6.49 21.57 -1.63
C ALA A 134 -6.82 20.06 -1.74
N ALA A 135 -6.15 19.20 -0.98
CA ALA A 135 -6.48 17.78 -0.93
C ALA A 135 -7.80 17.52 -0.19
N ARG A 136 -8.07 18.28 0.89
CA ARG A 136 -9.32 18.16 1.67
C ARG A 136 -10.55 18.63 0.90
N GLU A 137 -10.41 19.67 0.08
CA GLU A 137 -11.47 20.16 -0.83
C GLU A 137 -11.86 19.09 -1.86
N ARG A 138 -10.90 18.25 -2.27
CA ARG A 138 -11.13 17.07 -3.13
C ARG A 138 -11.68 15.85 -2.37
N GLY A 139 -11.98 16.00 -1.08
CA GLY A 139 -12.45 14.91 -0.22
C GLY A 139 -11.36 13.99 0.32
N TRP A 140 -10.08 14.21 0.00
CA TRP A 140 -8.98 13.37 0.47
C TRP A 140 -8.55 13.78 1.88
N ARG A 141 -9.08 13.07 2.89
CA ARG A 141 -8.89 13.41 4.31
C ARG A 141 -7.95 12.47 5.05
N ARG A 142 -7.66 11.29 4.51
CA ARG A 142 -6.80 10.30 5.16
C ARG A 142 -5.32 10.70 5.08
N THR A 143 -4.59 10.47 6.17
CA THR A 143 -3.13 10.55 6.20
C THR A 143 -2.56 9.20 5.78
N THR A 144 -1.56 9.20 4.91
CA THR A 144 -0.89 7.97 4.44
C THR A 144 0.58 7.98 4.80
N HIS A 145 1.16 6.78 4.95
CA HIS A 145 2.56 6.63 5.34
C HIS A 145 3.27 5.67 4.41
N PHE A 146 4.53 5.98 4.11
CA PHE A 146 5.39 5.18 3.23
C PHE A 146 6.80 5.13 3.79
N HIS A 147 7.52 4.05 3.49
CA HIS A 147 8.95 3.98 3.75
C HIS A 147 9.72 4.63 2.60
N GLN A 148 10.56 5.61 2.93
CA GLN A 148 11.48 6.17 1.95
C GLN A 148 12.49 5.09 1.53
N PRO A 149 12.61 4.79 0.22
CA PRO A 149 13.61 3.86 -0.28
C PRO A 149 15.01 4.45 -0.14
N ARG A 150 16.02 3.58 -0.07
CA ARG A 150 17.43 3.99 -0.05
C ARG A 150 17.96 4.38 -1.44
N VAL A 151 17.38 3.83 -2.50
CA VAL A 151 17.75 4.08 -3.91
C VAL A 151 16.49 4.35 -4.72
N GLU A 152 15.92 3.32 -5.35
CA GLU A 152 14.67 3.40 -6.12
C GLU A 152 13.58 2.59 -5.45
N VAL A 153 12.32 2.87 -5.81
CA VAL A 153 11.18 2.07 -5.37
C VAL A 153 11.00 0.89 -6.32
N PRO A 154 11.15 -0.37 -5.85
CA PRO A 154 10.88 -1.54 -6.67
C PRO A 154 9.42 -1.57 -7.13
N VAL A 155 9.16 -2.13 -8.31
CA VAL A 155 7.80 -2.20 -8.89
C VAL A 155 6.79 -2.81 -7.91
N ARG A 156 7.16 -3.90 -7.21
CA ARG A 156 6.28 -4.53 -6.22
C ARG A 156 5.89 -3.57 -5.09
N THR A 157 6.84 -2.78 -4.61
CA THR A 157 6.61 -1.76 -3.57
C THR A 157 5.74 -0.63 -4.11
N ALA A 158 6.00 -0.15 -5.34
CA ALA A 158 5.17 0.86 -5.98
C ALA A 158 3.72 0.39 -6.15
N ARG A 159 3.49 -0.86 -6.56
CA ARG A 159 2.13 -1.45 -6.64
C ARG A 159 1.46 -1.56 -5.28
N ALA A 160 2.21 -1.88 -4.23
CA ALA A 160 1.68 -1.88 -2.86
C ALA A 160 1.25 -0.48 -2.41
N TRP A 161 2.03 0.55 -2.75
CA TRP A 161 1.65 1.94 -2.49
C TRP A 161 0.42 2.36 -3.30
N GLY A 162 0.33 1.93 -4.56
CA GLY A 162 -0.85 2.14 -5.40
C GLY A 162 -2.11 1.58 -4.74
N ARG A 163 -2.08 0.32 -4.25
CA ARG A 163 -3.22 -0.26 -3.50
C ARG A 163 -3.58 0.54 -2.26
N GLN A 164 -2.59 0.92 -1.45
CA GLN A 164 -2.82 1.75 -0.26
C GLN A 164 -3.48 3.10 -0.61
N LEU A 165 -3.11 3.72 -1.74
CA LEU A 165 -3.71 4.96 -2.21
C LEU A 165 -5.12 4.75 -2.77
N ALA A 166 -5.36 3.62 -3.46
CA ALA A 166 -6.69 3.23 -3.92
C ALA A 166 -7.65 3.05 -2.74
N GLU A 167 -7.24 2.35 -1.69
CA GLU A 167 -8.04 2.17 -0.47
C GLU A 167 -8.25 3.48 0.31
N ALA A 168 -7.25 4.37 0.31
CA ALA A 168 -7.33 5.62 1.05
C ALA A 168 -8.19 6.68 0.35
N TYR A 169 -8.15 6.75 -0.97
CA TYR A 169 -8.65 7.89 -1.74
C TYR A 169 -9.50 7.51 -2.96
N GLY A 170 -9.70 6.22 -3.21
CA GLY A 170 -10.41 5.74 -4.41
C GLY A 170 -9.62 5.92 -5.71
N TRP A 171 -8.30 6.10 -5.63
CA TRP A 171 -7.47 6.37 -6.80
C TRP A 171 -7.24 5.11 -7.64
N SER A 172 -7.25 5.32 -8.96
CA SER A 172 -6.87 4.38 -10.00
C SER A 172 -6.01 5.09 -11.06
N PHE A 173 -5.57 4.36 -12.08
CA PHE A 173 -4.91 4.98 -13.23
C PHE A 173 -5.81 6.05 -13.88
N ASP A 174 -7.09 5.73 -14.08
CA ASP A 174 -8.09 6.60 -14.73
C ASP A 174 -8.49 7.82 -13.91
N THR A 175 -8.11 7.86 -12.63
CA THR A 175 -8.33 9.05 -11.78
C THR A 175 -7.48 10.24 -12.25
N PHE A 176 -6.43 10.00 -13.03
CA PHE A 176 -5.47 11.03 -13.44
C PHE A 176 -5.41 11.20 -14.95
N VAL A 177 -5.28 12.46 -15.38
CA VAL A 177 -5.08 12.81 -16.78
C VAL A 177 -3.82 13.63 -16.94
N ARG A 178 -3.13 13.43 -18.06
CA ARG A 178 -1.96 14.23 -18.40
C ARG A 178 -2.40 15.65 -18.78
N ARG A 179 -1.82 16.65 -18.12
CA ARG A 179 -1.92 18.06 -18.52
C ARG A 179 -0.82 18.45 -19.51
#